data_AF-A0A8D8NBH4-F1
#
_entry.id   AF-A0A8D8NBH4-F1
#
_cell.length_a   1.000
_cell.length_b   1.000
_cell.length_c   1.000
_cell.angle_alpha   90.00
_cell.angle_beta   90.00
_cell.angle_gamma   90.00
#
_symmetry.space_group_name_H-M   'P 1'
#
loop_
_entity.id
_entity.type
_entity.pdbx_description
1 polymer ?
#
loop_
_entity_poly.entity_id
_entity_poly.type
_entity_poly.pdbx_seq_one_letter_code
_entity_poly.pdbx_strand_id
1 'polypeptide(L)'
;AIPDVVRTRAADCQVTKHGSSGRPIALTANYFRVMHTDGEAMFMYRVDFVPDIESVRVRKALMHQLKPTLGAILFDGGSMFMSRDKTRNDESEITTKELQSQQDYLVKIKKVGTIDWTSEMALTVLNLINRRGMGGLRLQQIGRNFFDPNGKVRIAEFGLELYPGYITSIRQHER
;
A
#
# COMPACT_ATOMS: atom_id res chain seq x y z
N ALA A 1 -12.84 16.76 17.23
CA ALA A 1 -11.72 16.18 16.48
C ALA A 1 -11.76 16.76 15.08
N ILE A 2 -10.64 17.34 14.59
CA ILE A 2 -10.54 17.79 13.21
C ILE A 2 -10.46 16.50 12.36
N PRO A 3 -11.32 16.29 11.35
CA PRO A 3 -11.17 15.15 10.45
C PRO A 3 -9.83 15.24 9.71
N ASP A 4 -9.09 14.13 9.61
CA ASP A 4 -7.76 14.06 8.97
C ASP A 4 -7.78 14.48 7.49
N VAL A 5 -8.98 14.51 6.86
CA VAL A 5 -9.21 15.12 5.55
C VAL A 5 -10.04 16.38 5.68
N VAL A 6 -9.35 17.51 5.50
CA VAL A 6 -9.99 18.82 5.30
C VAL A 6 -10.56 18.85 3.90
N ARG A 7 -11.89 18.71 3.78
CA ARG A 7 -12.59 19.01 2.53
C ARG A 7 -12.51 20.52 2.29
N THR A 8 -11.52 20.94 1.51
CA THR A 8 -11.26 22.36 1.22
C THR A 8 -12.31 23.00 0.31
N ARG A 9 -13.12 22.19 -0.37
CA ARG A 9 -14.28 22.65 -1.14
C ARG A 9 -15.54 22.53 -0.29
N ALA A 10 -16.27 23.64 -0.14
CA ALA A 10 -17.53 23.66 0.60
C ALA A 10 -18.53 22.65 0.01
N ALA A 11 -19.30 21.98 0.88
CA ALA A 11 -20.17 20.87 0.49
C ALA A 11 -21.34 21.31 -0.42
N ASP A 12 -21.72 22.58 -0.30
CA ASP A 12 -22.74 23.31 -1.07
C ASP A 12 -22.18 24.01 -2.33
N CYS A 13 -20.88 23.89 -2.59
CA CYS A 13 -20.22 24.55 -3.72
C CYS A 13 -20.64 23.91 -5.05
N GLN A 14 -21.69 24.45 -5.67
CA GLN A 14 -22.18 24.08 -7.01
C GLN A 14 -21.23 24.47 -8.15
N VAL A 15 -20.17 25.23 -7.86
CA VAL A 15 -19.22 25.74 -8.85
C VAL A 15 -18.35 24.59 -9.39
N THR A 16 -18.55 24.24 -10.66
CA THR A 16 -17.69 23.29 -11.37
C THR A 16 -16.30 23.89 -11.63
N LYS A 17 -15.25 23.06 -11.53
CA LYS A 17 -13.88 23.42 -11.96
C LYS A 17 -13.69 23.24 -13.47
N HIS A 18 -14.68 22.69 -14.16
CA HIS A 18 -14.62 22.43 -15.58
C HIS A 18 -14.86 23.71 -16.38
N GLY A 19 -13.82 24.22 -17.05
CA GLY A 19 -13.94 25.35 -17.98
C GLY A 19 -14.69 24.98 -19.25
N SER A 20 -15.34 25.94 -19.90
CA SER A 20 -16.14 25.73 -21.13
C SER A 20 -15.61 26.45 -22.37
N SER A 21 -14.54 27.23 -22.23
CA SER A 21 -13.95 27.99 -23.34
C SER A 21 -13.00 27.15 -24.20
N GLY A 22 -12.78 27.60 -25.44
CA GLY A 22 -11.82 26.98 -26.35
C GLY A 22 -12.40 25.86 -27.21
N ARG A 23 -11.52 25.06 -27.82
CA ARG A 23 -11.88 23.89 -28.64
C ARG A 23 -11.34 22.62 -27.97
N PRO A 24 -12.12 21.53 -27.94
CA PRO A 24 -11.65 20.26 -27.40
C PRO A 24 -10.41 19.77 -28.15
N ILE A 25 -9.43 19.26 -27.40
CA ILE A 25 -8.22 18.62 -27.92
C ILE A 25 -8.01 17.28 -27.23
N ALA A 26 -7.46 16.32 -27.97
CA ALA A 26 -7.06 15.03 -27.40
C ALA A 26 -5.71 15.19 -26.70
N LEU A 27 -5.66 14.85 -25.40
CA LEU A 27 -4.45 14.88 -24.59
C LEU A 27 -4.11 13.48 -24.13
N THR A 28 -2.81 13.23 -23.93
CA THR A 28 -2.32 12.05 -23.23
C THR A 28 -1.62 12.49 -21.95
N ALA A 29 -1.73 11.67 -20.92
CA ALA A 29 -1.10 11.91 -19.64
C ALA A 29 -0.30 10.67 -19.22
N ASN A 30 0.72 10.87 -18.39
CA ASN A 30 1.51 9.81 -17.78
C ASN A 30 0.79 9.11 -16.60
N TYR A 31 -0.52 8.93 -16.73
CA TYR A 31 -1.37 8.31 -15.73
C TYR A 31 -1.85 6.95 -16.23
N PHE A 32 -1.75 5.94 -15.37
CA PHE A 32 -2.22 4.60 -15.66
C PHE A 32 -3.42 4.29 -14.77
N ARG A 33 -4.53 3.85 -15.37
CA ARG A 33 -5.74 3.50 -14.63
C ARG A 33 -5.53 2.16 -13.91
N VAL A 34 -5.66 2.18 -12.59
CA VAL A 34 -5.70 0.95 -11.79
C VAL A 34 -7.12 0.40 -11.86
N MET A 35 -7.25 -0.77 -12.47
CA MET A 35 -8.53 -1.49 -12.55
C MET A 35 -8.73 -2.30 -11.28
N HIS A 36 -9.96 -2.28 -10.76
CA HIS A 36 -10.41 -3.18 -9.68
C HIS A 36 -11.65 -3.92 -10.16
N THR A 37 -11.90 -5.10 -9.58
CA THR A 37 -13.10 -5.88 -9.87
C THR A 37 -14.27 -5.29 -9.08
N ASP A 38 -15.36 -4.96 -9.76
CA ASP A 38 -16.57 -4.48 -9.11
C ASP A 38 -17.14 -5.56 -8.16
N GLY A 39 -17.47 -5.17 -6.94
CA GLY A 39 -18.01 -6.08 -5.90
C GLY A 39 -16.95 -6.77 -5.02
N GLU A 40 -15.66 -6.66 -5.33
CA GLU A 40 -14.61 -7.15 -4.44
C GLU A 40 -14.37 -6.17 -3.28
N ALA A 41 -14.78 -6.58 -2.08
CA ALA A 41 -14.44 -5.89 -0.85
C ALA A 41 -13.03 -6.28 -0.40
N MET A 42 -12.28 -5.30 0.12
CA MET A 42 -11.04 -5.58 0.83
C MET A 42 -11.29 -5.61 2.33
N PHE A 43 -10.78 -6.63 3.01
CA PHE A 43 -11.00 -6.85 4.43
C PHE A 43 -9.78 -6.41 5.23
N MET A 44 -10.01 -5.65 6.29
CA MET A 44 -8.99 -5.17 7.22
C MET A 44 -9.03 -5.97 8.51
N TYR A 45 -7.84 -6.38 8.95
CA TYR A 45 -7.62 -7.12 10.19
C TYR A 45 -6.56 -6.43 11.04
N ARG A 46 -6.73 -6.49 12.35
CA ARG A 46 -5.70 -6.17 13.34
C ARG A 46 -4.94 -7.45 13.64
N VAL A 47 -3.61 -7.33 13.72
CA VAL A 47 -2.71 -8.44 14.06
C VAL A 47 -1.92 -8.06 15.31
N ASP A 48 -2.08 -8.86 16.35
CA ASP A 48 -1.33 -8.72 17.59
C ASP A 48 -0.50 -10.00 17.85
N PHE A 49 0.66 -9.87 18.48
CA PHE A 49 1.58 -10.98 18.77
C PHE A 49 1.70 -11.18 20.28
N VAL A 50 1.73 -12.43 20.72
CA VAL A 50 1.99 -12.79 22.12
C VAL A 50 3.13 -13.80 22.15
N PRO A 51 4.29 -13.48 22.76
CA PRO A 51 4.64 -12.18 23.36
C PRO A 51 4.77 -11.05 22.33
N ASP A 52 4.72 -9.79 22.80
CA ASP A 52 4.83 -8.63 21.90
C ASP A 52 6.22 -8.54 21.27
N ILE A 53 6.25 -7.98 20.05
CA ILE A 53 7.44 -7.88 19.22
C ILE A 53 7.62 -6.42 18.83
N GLU A 54 8.68 -5.75 19.28
CA GLU A 54 8.92 -4.34 18.92
C GLU A 54 9.35 -4.19 17.44
N SER A 55 10.08 -5.16 16.91
CA SER A 55 10.62 -5.11 15.56
C SER A 55 9.57 -5.42 14.50
N VAL A 56 9.15 -4.39 13.75
CA VAL A 56 8.27 -4.54 12.57
C VAL A 56 8.86 -5.50 11.53
N ARG A 57 10.20 -5.59 11.43
CA ARG A 57 10.86 -6.53 10.52
C ARG A 57 10.59 -7.98 10.93
N VAL A 58 10.69 -8.29 12.23
CA VAL A 58 10.40 -9.62 12.77
C VAL A 58 8.92 -9.95 12.62
N ARG A 59 8.01 -9.02 12.95
CA ARG A 59 6.57 -9.19 12.71
C ARG A 59 6.27 -9.55 11.24
N LYS A 60 6.89 -8.83 10.29
CA LYS A 60 6.74 -9.11 8.85
C LYS A 60 7.31 -10.47 8.45
N ALA A 61 8.43 -10.89 9.04
CA ALA A 61 9.03 -12.19 8.79
C ALA A 61 8.11 -13.33 9.27
N LEU A 62 7.53 -13.22 10.46
CA LEU A 62 6.56 -14.21 10.99
C LEU A 62 5.31 -14.28 10.11
N MET A 63 4.71 -13.14 9.77
CA MET A 63 3.55 -13.11 8.86
C MET A 63 3.87 -13.68 7.47
N HIS A 64 5.11 -13.52 7.01
CA HIS A 64 5.56 -14.15 5.76
C HIS A 64 5.52 -15.68 5.85
N GLN A 65 5.90 -16.27 6.98
CA GLN A 65 5.84 -17.72 7.19
C GLN A 65 4.41 -18.25 7.18
N LEU A 66 3.43 -17.43 7.59
CA LEU A 66 2.01 -17.79 7.62
C LEU A 66 1.32 -17.67 6.25
N LYS A 67 2.00 -17.20 5.20
CA LYS A 67 1.45 -17.08 3.84
C LYS A 67 0.89 -18.39 3.26
N PRO A 68 1.48 -19.58 3.45
CA PRO A 68 0.88 -20.83 2.95
C PRO A 68 -0.51 -21.08 3.53
N THR A 69 -0.73 -20.69 4.79
CA THR A 69 -2.01 -20.85 5.50
C THR A 69 -3.00 -19.72 5.15
N LEU A 70 -2.55 -18.47 5.27
CA LEU A 70 -3.39 -17.28 5.09
C LEU A 70 -3.61 -16.94 3.61
N GLY A 71 -2.70 -17.30 2.72
CA GLY A 71 -2.69 -16.95 1.31
C GLY A 71 -2.04 -15.59 1.04
N ALA A 72 -2.56 -14.89 0.03
CA ALA A 72 -2.06 -13.59 -0.38
C ALA A 72 -2.48 -12.50 0.63
N ILE A 73 -1.54 -12.11 1.49
CA ILE A 73 -1.72 -11.05 2.49
C ILE A 73 -0.88 -9.81 2.16
N LEU A 74 -1.40 -8.66 2.57
CA LEU A 74 -0.67 -7.39 2.67
C LEU A 74 -0.58 -7.02 4.15
N PHE A 75 0.62 -6.82 4.68
CA PHE A 75 0.84 -6.55 6.09
C PHE A 75 1.84 -5.42 6.28
N ASP A 76 1.47 -4.40 7.06
CA ASP A 76 2.28 -3.19 7.25
C ASP A 76 3.14 -3.22 8.53
N GLY A 77 2.80 -4.09 9.49
CA GLY A 77 3.43 -4.18 10.81
C GLY A 77 2.44 -4.24 11.98
N GLY A 78 1.18 -3.86 11.75
CA GLY A 78 0.10 -4.00 12.74
C GLY A 78 -1.25 -4.33 12.11
N SER A 79 -1.53 -3.85 10.89
CA SER A 79 -2.74 -4.18 10.15
C SER A 79 -2.43 -5.10 8.97
N MET A 80 -3.35 -6.02 8.73
CA MET A 80 -3.33 -6.96 7.61
C MET A 80 -4.55 -6.74 6.72
N PHE A 81 -4.34 -6.81 5.41
CA PHE A 81 -5.37 -6.64 4.38
C PHE A 81 -5.44 -7.88 3.50
N MET A 82 -6.66 -8.33 3.20
CA MET A 82 -6.93 -9.49 2.36
C MET A 82 -8.09 -9.21 1.39
N SER A 83 -8.05 -9.82 0.21
CA SER A 83 -9.14 -9.75 -0.77
C SER A 83 -10.25 -10.79 -0.54
N ARG A 84 -10.02 -11.78 0.33
CA ARG A 84 -11.00 -12.80 0.70
C ARG A 84 -11.16 -12.83 2.20
N ASP A 85 -12.39 -12.87 2.66
CA ASP A 85 -12.68 -13.12 4.06
C ASP A 85 -12.41 -14.59 4.39
N LYS A 86 -11.51 -14.83 5.33
CA LYS A 86 -11.14 -16.18 5.78
C LYS A 86 -11.46 -16.43 7.24
N THR A 87 -11.93 -15.44 7.97
CA THR A 87 -12.26 -15.59 9.39
C THR A 87 -13.73 -15.97 9.52
N ARG A 88 -14.00 -17.21 9.91
CA ARG A 88 -15.37 -17.70 10.11
C ARG A 88 -16.09 -17.02 11.29
N ASN A 89 -15.33 -16.59 12.31
CA ASN A 89 -15.83 -16.02 13.56
C ASN A 89 -15.19 -14.65 13.90
N ASP A 90 -14.72 -13.91 12.89
CA ASP A 90 -14.03 -12.61 13.03
C ASP A 90 -12.72 -12.60 13.86
N GLU A 91 -12.38 -13.70 14.52
CA GLU A 91 -11.14 -13.89 15.28
C GLU A 91 -10.49 -15.22 14.89
N SER A 92 -9.17 -15.23 14.84
CA SER A 92 -8.37 -16.42 14.55
C SER A 92 -7.03 -16.32 15.26
N GLU A 93 -6.59 -17.43 15.84
CA GLU A 93 -5.30 -17.53 16.52
C GLU A 93 -4.44 -18.57 15.82
N ILE A 94 -3.19 -18.21 15.53
CA ILE A 94 -2.24 -19.09 14.84
C ILE A 94 -0.93 -19.08 15.62
N THR A 95 -0.44 -20.25 15.98
CA THR A 95 0.88 -20.39 16.61
C THR A 95 1.96 -20.49 15.53
N THR A 96 3.09 -19.79 15.73
CA THR A 96 4.24 -19.81 14.84
C THR A 96 5.53 -19.70 15.67
N LYS A 97 6.68 -20.04 15.07
CA LYS A 97 7.99 -19.96 15.71
C LYS A 97 8.91 -19.04 14.94
N GLU A 98 9.69 -18.22 15.65
CA GLU A 98 10.77 -17.49 15.00
C GLU A 98 11.90 -18.45 14.63
N LEU A 99 12.40 -18.38 13.39
CA LEU A 99 13.43 -19.29 12.88
C LEU A 99 14.74 -19.27 13.69
N GLN A 100 15.16 -18.09 14.15
CA GLN A 100 16.48 -17.92 14.79
C GLN A 100 16.44 -18.28 16.28
N SER A 101 15.52 -17.67 17.04
CA SER A 101 15.41 -17.89 18.49
C SER A 101 14.64 -19.18 18.85
N GLN A 102 13.91 -19.77 17.90
CA GLN A 102 12.95 -20.86 18.13
C GLN A 102 11.85 -20.51 19.15
N GLN A 103 11.65 -19.23 19.42
CA GLN A 103 10.62 -18.74 20.33
C GLN A 103 9.23 -18.91 19.70
N ASP A 104 8.31 -19.43 20.51
CA ASP A 104 6.89 -19.55 20.16
C ASP A 104 6.17 -18.20 20.26
N TYR A 105 5.37 -17.91 19.24
CA TYR A 105 4.49 -16.75 19.16
C TYR A 105 3.07 -17.17 18.82
N LEU A 106 2.12 -16.63 19.57
CA LEU A 106 0.70 -16.67 19.23
C LEU A 106 0.33 -15.41 18.46
N VAL A 107 -0.07 -15.58 17.21
CA VAL A 107 -0.55 -14.51 16.33
C VAL A 107 -2.06 -14.45 16.42
N LYS A 108 -2.58 -13.34 16.93
CA LYS A 108 -4.02 -13.07 17.04
C LYS A 108 -4.44 -12.19 15.89
N ILE A 109 -5.40 -12.65 15.10
CA ILE A 109 -5.93 -11.96 13.93
C ILE A 109 -7.39 -11.66 14.18
N LYS A 110 -7.75 -10.38 14.25
CA LYS A 110 -9.11 -9.92 14.48
C LYS A 110 -9.59 -9.07 13.32
N LYS A 111 -10.75 -9.39 12.76
CA LYS A 111 -11.38 -8.59 11.70
C LYS A 111 -11.83 -7.26 12.29
N VAL A 112 -11.46 -6.18 11.62
CA VAL A 112 -11.83 -4.81 11.99
C VAL A 112 -13.00 -4.34 11.12
N GLY A 113 -12.99 -4.67 9.83
CA GLY A 113 -14.06 -4.30 8.91
C GLY A 113 -13.70 -4.46 7.44
N THR A 114 -14.54 -3.88 6.59
CA THR A 114 -14.35 -3.79 5.14
C THR A 114 -13.90 -2.39 4.73
N ILE A 115 -13.05 -2.32 3.71
CA ILE A 115 -12.53 -1.08 3.15
C ILE A 115 -13.38 -0.69 1.95
N ASP A 116 -13.91 0.54 1.98
CA ASP A 116 -14.44 1.21 0.81
C ASP A 116 -13.28 1.73 -0.05
N TRP A 117 -13.28 1.45 -1.36
CA TRP A 117 -12.27 1.91 -2.31
C TRP A 117 -12.18 3.44 -2.44
N THR A 118 -13.19 4.17 -1.95
CA THR A 118 -13.18 5.63 -1.87
C THR A 118 -12.57 6.18 -0.57
N SER A 119 -12.25 5.31 0.39
CA SER A 119 -11.68 5.71 1.68
C SER A 119 -10.17 5.96 1.62
N GLU A 120 -9.64 6.72 2.58
CA GLU A 120 -8.20 6.93 2.77
C GLU A 120 -7.44 5.62 3.04
N MET A 121 -8.10 4.66 3.69
CA MET A 121 -7.52 3.35 3.94
C MET A 121 -7.23 2.62 2.61
N ALA A 122 -8.11 2.76 1.61
CA ALA A 122 -7.85 2.20 0.28
C ALA A 122 -6.58 2.79 -0.35
N LEU A 123 -6.35 4.11 -0.21
CA LEU A 123 -5.11 4.73 -0.70
C LEU A 123 -3.88 4.17 0.02
N THR A 124 -3.97 3.94 1.33
CA THR A 124 -2.88 3.31 2.11
C THR A 124 -2.57 1.91 1.59
N VAL A 125 -3.59 1.08 1.34
CA VAL A 125 -3.41 -0.25 0.77
C VAL A 125 -2.82 -0.18 -0.64
N LEU A 126 -3.33 0.68 -1.50
CA LEU A 126 -2.80 0.84 -2.86
C LEU A 126 -1.34 1.28 -2.85
N ASN A 127 -0.96 2.17 -1.93
CA ASN A 127 0.45 2.55 -1.75
C ASN A 127 1.32 1.38 -1.29
N LEU A 128 0.81 0.51 -0.41
CA LEU A 128 1.52 -0.70 0.01
C LEU A 128 1.70 -1.68 -1.17
N ILE A 129 0.67 -1.87 -1.99
CA ILE A 129 0.72 -2.68 -3.22
C ILE A 129 1.76 -2.09 -4.18
N ASN A 130 1.70 -0.79 -4.44
CA ASN A 130 2.63 -0.10 -5.32
C ASN A 130 4.08 -0.27 -4.85
N ARG A 131 4.35 -0.02 -3.57
CA ARG A 131 5.70 -0.19 -3.00
C ARG A 131 6.20 -1.63 -3.15
N ARG A 132 5.33 -2.62 -2.96
CA ARG A 132 5.68 -4.03 -3.14
C ARG A 132 5.94 -4.36 -4.61
N GLY A 133 5.14 -3.82 -5.54
CA GLY A 133 5.35 -3.95 -6.98
C GLY A 133 6.66 -3.34 -7.43
N MET A 134 6.94 -2.09 -7.02
CA MET A 134 8.19 -1.38 -7.32
C MET A 134 9.41 -2.08 -6.72
N GLY A 135 9.28 -2.69 -5.54
CA GLY A 135 10.34 -3.51 -4.95
C GLY A 135 10.72 -4.74 -5.78
N GLY A 136 9.80 -5.25 -6.62
CA GLY A 136 10.05 -6.35 -7.54
C GLY A 136 10.91 -5.96 -8.75
N LEU A 137 10.96 -4.68 -9.10
CA LEU A 137 11.67 -4.17 -10.28
C LEU A 137 13.19 -4.02 -10.07
N ARG A 138 13.72 -4.44 -8.91
CA ARG A 138 15.14 -4.30 -8.52
C ARG A 138 15.66 -2.86 -8.58
N LEU A 139 14.77 -1.89 -8.39
CA LEU A 139 15.13 -0.48 -8.26
C LEU A 139 15.54 -0.15 -6.82
N GLN A 140 16.46 0.78 -6.66
CA GLN A 140 16.86 1.31 -5.37
C GLN A 140 15.89 2.41 -4.94
N GLN A 141 15.26 2.23 -3.78
CA GLN A 141 14.41 3.26 -3.19
C GLN A 141 15.29 4.34 -2.55
N ILE A 142 15.18 5.58 -3.01
CA ILE A 142 15.81 6.75 -2.40
C ILE A 142 14.68 7.72 -2.02
N GLY A 143 14.46 7.86 -0.71
CA GLY A 143 13.30 8.58 -0.19
C GLY A 143 11.97 7.93 -0.61
N ARG A 144 11.17 8.66 -1.39
CA ARG A 144 9.87 8.18 -1.92
C ARG A 144 9.92 7.73 -3.39
N ASN A 145 11.08 7.84 -4.02
CA ASN A 145 11.27 7.57 -5.44
C ASN A 145 12.13 6.32 -5.63
N PHE A 146 12.06 5.74 -6.82
CA PHE A 146 12.77 4.52 -7.18
C PHE A 146 13.70 4.78 -8.35
N PHE A 147 14.98 4.46 -8.19
CA PHE A 147 16.02 4.72 -9.18
C PHE A 147 16.73 3.43 -9.57
N ASP A 148 17.25 3.35 -10.79
CA ASP A 148 18.02 2.21 -11.29
C ASP A 148 19.52 2.50 -11.20
N PRO A 149 20.25 1.84 -10.27
CA PRO A 149 21.70 1.97 -10.18
C PRO A 149 22.45 1.36 -11.36
N ASN A 150 21.87 0.36 -12.03
CA ASN A 150 22.54 -0.34 -13.14
C ASN A 150 22.53 0.51 -14.41
N GLY A 151 21.49 1.34 -14.58
CA GLY A 151 21.35 2.29 -15.69
C GLY A 151 22.05 3.64 -15.46
N LYS A 152 22.95 3.76 -14.47
CA LYS A 152 23.56 5.05 -14.15
C LYS A 152 24.43 5.59 -15.28
N VAL A 153 24.31 6.90 -15.53
CA VAL A 153 25.10 7.63 -16.53
C VAL A 153 26.13 8.48 -15.80
N ARG A 154 27.42 8.26 -16.09
CA ARG A 154 28.50 9.05 -15.50
C ARG A 154 28.77 10.28 -16.36
N ILE A 155 28.74 11.46 -15.75
CA ILE A 155 29.15 12.72 -16.36
C ILE A 155 30.52 13.07 -15.77
N ALA A 156 31.57 12.57 -16.42
CA ALA A 156 32.93 12.57 -15.89
C ALA A 156 33.48 13.99 -15.71
N GLU A 157 33.06 14.92 -16.57
CA GLU A 157 33.47 16.33 -16.60
C GLU A 157 33.17 17.05 -15.28
N PHE A 158 32.09 16.65 -14.60
CA PHE A 158 31.65 17.26 -13.34
C PHE A 158 31.76 16.30 -12.14
N GLY A 159 32.28 15.09 -12.33
CA GLY A 159 32.33 14.07 -11.28
C GLY A 159 30.95 13.62 -10.78
N LEU A 160 29.91 13.70 -11.64
CA LEU A 160 28.54 13.37 -11.29
C LEU A 160 28.12 12.00 -11.84
N GLU A 161 27.22 11.33 -11.12
CA GLU A 161 26.52 10.13 -11.58
C GLU A 161 25.01 10.39 -11.57
N LEU A 162 24.37 10.19 -12.71
CA LEU A 162 22.93 10.37 -12.89
C LEU A 162 22.24 9.02 -12.87
N TYR A 163 21.33 8.85 -11.93
CA TYR A 163 20.56 7.63 -11.74
C TYR A 163 19.18 7.84 -12.35
N PRO A 164 18.81 7.16 -13.45
CA PRO A 164 17.46 7.23 -13.98
C PRO A 164 16.47 6.58 -13.01
N GLY A 165 15.22 7.00 -13.03
CA GLY A 165 14.22 6.47 -12.10
C GLY A 165 12.81 6.98 -12.34
N TYR A 166 11.92 6.58 -11.43
CA TYR A 166 10.50 6.87 -11.49
C TYR A 166 10.02 7.52 -10.20
N ILE A 167 9.20 8.54 -10.39
CA ILE A 167 8.36 9.12 -9.33
C ILE A 167 6.98 8.50 -9.49
N THR A 168 6.52 7.80 -8.46
CA THR A 168 5.23 7.12 -8.49
C THR A 168 4.30 7.69 -7.43
N SER A 169 3.03 7.88 -7.79
CA SER A 169 1.97 8.30 -6.87
C SER A 169 0.68 7.61 -7.27
N ILE A 170 -0.05 7.07 -6.31
CA ILE A 170 -1.43 6.61 -6.53
C ILE A 170 -2.37 7.62 -5.89
N ARG A 171 -3.39 8.03 -6.62
CA ARG A 171 -4.41 8.98 -6.16
C ARG A 171 -5.78 8.57 -6.71
N GLN A 172 -6.81 8.92 -5.97
CA GLN A 172 -8.15 8.98 -6.53
C GLN A 172 -8.22 10.17 -7.48
N HIS A 173 -8.61 9.92 -8.73
CA HIS A 173 -8.82 10.97 -9.73
C HIS A 173 -10.32 11.23 -9.87
N GLU A 174 -10.70 12.50 -10.05
CA GLU A 174 -12.06 12.91 -10.43
C GLU A 174 -12.49 12.17 -11.72
N ARG A 175 -13.77 11.76 -11.77
CA ARG A 175 -14.42 11.21 -12.98
C ARG A 175 -14.92 12.35 -13.86
#